data_AF-A0AAD6ZTH2-F1
#
_entry.id   AF-A0AAD6ZTH2-F1
#
_cell.length_a   1.000
_cell.length_b   1.000
_cell.length_c   1.000
_cell.angle_alpha   90.00
_cell.angle_beta   90.00
_cell.angle_gamma   90.00
#
_symmetry.space_group_name_H-M   'P 1'
#
loop_
_entity.id
_entity.type
_entity.pdbx_description
1 polymer ?
#
loop_
_entity_poly.entity_id
_entity_poly.type
_entity_poly.pdbx_seq_one_letter_code
_entity_poly.pdbx_strand_id
1 'polypeptide(L)'
;GKPVIVKWSWSPQTRTRESSIIEAATTRATVAGDTWVLNHLPIILHSQEVADTDSPALRLSRALQTKYELRDLRITVQEELTPIEGFKTAPELAEA
;
A
#
# COMPACT_ATOMS: atom_id res chain seq x y z
N GLY A 1 -10.05 -14.11 -14.68
CA GLY A 1 -9.87 -13.15 -13.57
C GLY A 1 -8.82 -12.14 -13.96
N LYS A 2 -8.83 -10.94 -13.37
CA LYS A 2 -7.75 -9.97 -13.58
C LYS A 2 -6.44 -10.45 -12.92
N PRO A 3 -5.26 -10.10 -13.45
CA PRO A 3 -3.98 -10.35 -12.78
C PRO A 3 -3.93 -9.67 -11.41
N VAL A 4 -3.22 -10.30 -10.47
CA VAL A 4 -3.03 -9.79 -9.11
C VAL A 4 -1.55 -9.67 -8.78
N ILE A 5 -1.22 -8.65 -7.99
CA ILE A 5 0.13 -8.41 -7.47
C ILE A 5 0.12 -8.71 -5.98
N VAL A 6 1.10 -9.48 -5.52
CA VAL A 6 1.37 -9.74 -4.11
C VAL A 6 2.62 -8.96 -3.70
N LYS A 7 2.49 -8.12 -2.67
CA LYS A 7 3.58 -7.31 -2.12
C LYS A 7 3.89 -7.75 -0.69
N TRP A 8 5.16 -7.97 -0.40
CA TRP A 8 5.67 -8.15 0.96
C TRP A 8 6.57 -6.97 1.31
N SER A 9 6.33 -6.35 2.45
CA SER A 9 7.11 -5.20 2.89
C SER A 9 7.34 -5.22 4.40
N TRP A 10 8.55 -4.87 4.82
CA TRP A 10 8.87 -4.61 6.23
C TRP A 10 8.80 -3.11 6.47
N SER A 11 7.58 -2.66 6.75
CA SER A 11 7.25 -1.25 6.93
C SER A 11 7.45 -0.84 8.39
N PRO A 12 7.90 0.39 8.66
CA PRO A 12 7.81 0.95 10.01
C PRO A 12 6.41 0.83 10.59
N GLN A 13 6.30 0.51 11.88
CA GLN A 13 5.00 0.45 12.57
C GLN A 13 4.25 1.79 12.50
N THR A 14 4.99 2.90 12.46
CA THR A 14 4.47 4.26 12.34
C THR A 14 3.97 4.62 10.93
N ARG A 15 4.37 3.87 9.91
CA ARG A 15 4.00 4.16 8.51
C ARG A 15 2.53 3.80 8.30
N THR A 16 1.75 4.71 7.74
CA THR A 16 0.36 4.44 7.34
C THR A 16 0.28 3.25 6.39
N ARG A 17 -0.74 2.40 6.57
CA ARG A 17 -0.98 1.23 5.71
C ARG A 17 -1.38 1.67 4.30
N GLU A 18 -0.88 0.96 3.30
CA GLU A 18 -1.21 1.21 1.88
C GLU A 18 -2.72 1.14 1.64
N SER A 19 -3.40 0.15 2.23
CA SER A 19 -4.87 0.02 2.16
C SER A 19 -5.60 1.26 2.66
N SER A 20 -5.16 1.85 3.78
CA SER A 20 -5.75 3.05 4.34
C SER A 20 -5.49 4.29 3.48
N ILE A 21 -4.32 4.38 2.83
CA ILE A 21 -4.01 5.46 1.89
C ILE A 21 -4.93 5.38 0.67
N ILE A 22 -5.10 4.18 0.10
CA ILE A 22 -5.95 3.94 -1.06
C ILE A 22 -7.42 4.20 -0.74
N GLU A 23 -7.91 3.75 0.43
CA GLU A 23 -9.29 4.00 0.88
C GLU A 23 -9.57 5.49 1.04
N ALA A 24 -8.64 6.23 1.65
CA ALA A 24 -8.76 7.68 1.80
C ALA A 24 -8.72 8.41 0.45
N ALA A 25 -7.84 7.99 -0.46
CA ALA A 25 -7.76 8.53 -1.82
C ALA A 25 -9.05 8.28 -2.61
N THR A 26 -9.59 7.05 -2.52
CA THR A 26 -10.85 6.64 -3.15
C THR A 26 -12.00 7.51 -2.63
N THR A 27 -12.12 7.64 -1.31
CA THR A 27 -13.18 8.45 -0.67
C THR A 27 -13.11 9.90 -1.12
N ARG A 28 -11.91 10.49 -1.12
CA ARG A 28 -11.71 11.88 -1.56
C ARG A 28 -12.08 12.06 -3.04
N ALA A 29 -11.63 11.17 -3.92
CA ALA A 29 -11.92 11.24 -5.34
C ALA A 29 -13.42 11.08 -5.63
N THR A 30 -14.11 10.18 -4.92
CA THR A 30 -15.56 10.03 -5.02
C THR A 30 -16.31 11.31 -4.60
N VAL A 31 -15.91 11.94 -3.49
CA VAL A 31 -16.55 13.18 -3.01
C VAL A 31 -16.29 14.36 -3.95
N ALA A 32 -15.09 14.46 -4.51
CA ALA A 32 -14.72 15.54 -5.42
C ALA A 32 -15.28 15.36 -6.85
N GLY A 33 -15.73 14.15 -7.21
CA GLY A 33 -16.12 13.81 -8.58
C GLY A 33 -14.94 13.57 -9.52
N ASP A 34 -13.73 13.38 -8.97
CA ASP A 34 -12.49 13.15 -9.71
C ASP A 34 -12.40 11.69 -10.19
N THR A 35 -13.30 11.31 -11.10
CA THR A 35 -13.42 9.94 -11.62
C THR A 35 -12.13 9.41 -12.25
N TRP A 36 -11.34 10.27 -12.90
CA TRP A 36 -10.04 9.90 -13.48
C TRP A 36 -9.06 9.34 -12.43
N VAL A 37 -9.10 9.83 -11.18
CA VAL A 37 -8.24 9.31 -10.09
C VAL A 37 -8.62 7.88 -9.75
N LEU A 38 -9.92 7.56 -9.77
CA LEU A 38 -10.42 6.23 -9.43
C LEU A 38 -9.92 5.17 -10.39
N ASN A 39 -9.66 5.52 -11.67
CA ASN A 39 -9.10 4.60 -12.65
C ASN A 39 -7.64 4.23 -12.35
N HIS A 40 -6.93 5.08 -11.60
CA HIS A 40 -5.51 4.89 -11.26
C HIS A 40 -5.27 4.34 -9.86
N LEU A 41 -6.33 4.11 -9.08
CA LEU A 41 -6.21 3.52 -7.75
C LEU A 41 -6.35 2.00 -7.83
N PRO A 42 -5.43 1.23 -7.21
CA PRO A 42 -5.54 -0.22 -7.24
C PRO A 42 -6.66 -0.69 -6.30
N ILE A 43 -7.37 -1.74 -6.71
CA ILE A 43 -8.32 -2.43 -5.83
C ILE A 43 -7.53 -3.36 -4.92
N ILE A 44 -7.55 -3.10 -3.61
CA ILE A 44 -6.97 -3.98 -2.60
C ILE A 44 -7.93 -5.14 -2.33
N LEU A 45 -7.47 -6.36 -2.60
CA LEU A 45 -8.24 -7.60 -2.39
C LEU A 45 -7.96 -8.20 -1.02
N HIS A 46 -6.74 -8.05 -0.53
CA HIS A 46 -6.33 -8.54 0.78
C HIS A 46 -5.21 -7.66 1.35
N SER A 47 -5.26 -7.42 2.66
CA SER A 47 -4.20 -6.74 3.39
C SER A 47 -4.06 -7.38 4.77
N GLN A 48 -2.87 -7.83 5.09
CA GLN A 48 -2.53 -8.42 6.38
C GLN A 48 -1.29 -7.75 6.95
N GLU A 49 -1.31 -7.51 8.26
CA GLU A 49 -0.15 -7.10 9.03
C GLU A 49 0.21 -8.22 10.00
N VAL A 50 1.47 -8.62 9.99
CA VAL A 50 2.04 -9.59 10.90
C VAL A 50 2.94 -8.81 11.84
N ALA A 51 2.42 -8.55 13.04
CA ALA A 51 3.15 -7.88 14.09
C ALA A 51 4.31 -8.75 14.55
N ASP A 52 5.46 -8.12 14.78
CA ASP A 52 6.57 -8.76 15.46
C ASP A 52 6.30 -8.80 16.97
N THR A 53 5.93 -9.98 17.50
CA THR A 53 5.53 -10.14 18.90
C THR A 53 6.67 -10.63 19.80
N ASP A 54 7.69 -11.30 19.24
CA ASP A 54 8.75 -11.93 20.02
C ASP A 54 10.06 -12.23 19.24
N SER A 55 10.41 -11.44 18.22
CA SER A 55 11.69 -11.65 17.52
C SER A 55 12.90 -11.24 18.38
N PRO A 56 14.10 -11.76 18.03
CA PRO A 56 15.36 -11.23 18.57
C PRO A 56 15.50 -9.72 18.41
N ALA A 57 14.99 -9.14 17.31
CA ALA A 57 15.06 -7.69 17.06
C ALA A 57 14.20 -6.91 18.06
N LEU A 58 12.99 -7.40 18.37
CA LEU A 58 12.12 -6.80 19.38
C LEU A 58 12.70 -6.92 20.80
N ARG A 59 13.28 -8.08 21.13
CA ARG A 59 13.95 -8.27 22.42
C ARG A 59 15.16 -7.35 22.56
N LEU A 60 15.95 -7.22 21.50
CA LEU A 60 17.11 -6.35 21.47
C LEU A 60 16.73 -4.86 21.57
N SER A 61 15.68 -4.43 20.87
CA SER A 61 15.22 -3.03 20.94
C SER A 61 14.75 -2.65 22.34
N ARG A 62 14.02 -3.56 23.03
CA ARG A 62 13.61 -3.39 24.43
C ARG A 62 14.80 -3.34 25.38
N ALA A 63 15.77 -4.23 25.20
CA ALA A 63 16.96 -4.32 26.06
C ALA A 63 17.88 -3.09 25.93
N LEU A 64 18.04 -2.57 24.71
CA LEU A 64 18.95 -1.47 24.44
C LEU A 64 18.34 -0.07 24.68
N GLN A 65 17.03 0.04 24.95
CA GLN A 65 16.30 1.32 25.12
C GLN A 65 16.58 2.35 23.99
N THR A 66 16.91 1.84 22.81
CA THR A 66 17.46 2.58 21.68
C THR A 66 16.41 3.11 20.73
N LYS A 67 16.79 4.14 19.96
CA LYS A 67 16.01 4.81 18.89
C LYS A 67 15.77 3.97 17.61
N TYR A 68 15.70 2.64 17.70
CA TYR A 68 15.46 1.82 16.52
C TYR A 68 13.99 1.83 16.14
N GLU A 69 13.71 1.91 14.85
CA GLU A 69 12.37 1.87 14.30
C GLU A 69 11.93 0.42 14.09
N LEU A 70 10.94 -0.02 14.86
CA LEU A 70 10.34 -1.34 14.70
C LEU A 70 9.59 -1.41 13.37
N ARG A 71 9.62 -2.59 12.75
CA ARG A 71 9.01 -2.86 11.45
C ARG A 71 8.13 -4.10 11.53
N ASP A 72 6.95 -4.00 10.94
CA ASP A 72 6.03 -5.13 10.79
C ASP A 72 6.07 -5.62 9.35
N LEU A 73 5.87 -6.93 9.18
CA LEU A 73 5.64 -7.52 7.87
C LEU A 73 4.22 -7.18 7.43
N ARG A 74 4.10 -6.52 6.29
CA ARG A 74 2.82 -6.23 5.63
C ARG A 74 2.74 -6.97 4.32
N ILE A 75 1.62 -7.67 4.15
CA ILE A 75 1.29 -8.43 2.95
C ILE A 75 0.07 -7.78 2.32
N THR A 76 0.21 -7.28 1.09
CA THR A 76 -0.88 -6.68 0.32
C THR A 76 -1.09 -7.48 -0.96
N VAL A 77 -2.34 -7.81 -1.27
CA VAL A 77 -2.76 -8.37 -2.56
C VAL A 77 -3.70 -7.38 -3.22
N GLN A 78 -3.41 -7.03 -4.46
CA GLN A 78 -4.18 -6.04 -5.21
C GLN A 78 -4.29 -6.40 -6.69
N GLU A 79 -5.25 -5.79 -7.38
CA GLU A 79 -5.27 -5.81 -8.85
C GLU A 79 -3.99 -5.15 -9.41
N GLU A 80 -3.51 -5.71 -10.52
CA GLU A 80 -2.46 -5.08 -11.31
C GLU A 80 -3.00 -3.81 -11.96
N LEU A 81 -2.26 -2.71 -11.79
CA LEU A 81 -2.51 -1.46 -12.51
C LEU A 81 -1.80 -1.49 -13.85
N THR A 82 -2.41 -0.87 -14.86
CA THR A 82 -1.79 -0.69 -16.16
C THR A 82 -0.49 0.11 -16.00
N PRO A 83 0.66 -0.41 -16.47
CA PRO A 83 1.93 0.33 -16.39
C PRO A 83 1.86 1.66 -17.13
N ILE A 84 2.40 2.72 -16.54
CA ILE A 84 2.39 4.06 -17.15
C ILE A 84 3.10 4.11 -18.52
N GLU A 85 4.06 3.21 -18.73
CA GLU A 85 4.81 3.05 -19.98
C GLU A 85 3.94 2.61 -21.15
N GLY A 86 2.73 2.10 -20.88
CA GLY A 86 1.75 1.71 -21.89
C GLY A 86 1.05 2.89 -22.58
N PHE A 87 1.16 4.11 -22.04
CA PHE A 87 0.46 5.30 -22.54
C PHE A 87 1.41 6.21 -23.31
N LYS A 88 0.97 6.72 -24.45
CA LYS A 88 1.79 7.59 -25.33
C LYS A 88 1.51 9.07 -25.09
N THR A 89 0.35 9.39 -24.54
CA THR A 89 -0.08 10.78 -24.30
C THR A 89 -0.71 10.96 -22.92
N ALA A 90 -0.71 12.19 -22.41
CA ALA A 90 -1.35 12.51 -21.13
C ALA A 90 -2.88 12.28 -21.12
N PRO A 91 -3.64 12.56 -22.20
CA PRO A 91 -5.05 12.21 -22.26
C PRO A 91 -5.31 10.69 -22.20
N GLU A 92 -4.51 9.89 -22.93
CA GLU A 92 -4.60 8.42 -22.86
C GLU A 92 -4.35 7.91 -21.45
N LEU A 93 -3.38 8.50 -20.74
CA LEU A 93 -3.13 8.17 -19.35
C LEU A 93 -4.33 8.52 -18.47
N ALA A 94 -4.89 9.73 -18.57
CA ALA A 94 -5.97 10.17 -17.69
C ALA A 94 -7.30 9.41 -17.85
N GLU A 95 -7.52 8.80 -19.03
CA GLU A 95 -8.76 8.08 -19.36
C GLU A 95 -8.69 6.57 -19.10
N ALA A 96 -7.50 6.02 -18.84
CA ALA A 96 -7.26 4.59 -18.68
C ALA A 96 -7.53 4.06 -17.27
#